data_AF-A0A2Z5XVW5-F1
#
_entry.id   AF-A0A2Z5XVW5-F1
#
_cell.length_a   1.000
_cell.length_b   1.000
_cell.length_c   1.000
_cell.angle_alpha   90.00
_cell.angle_beta   90.00
_cell.angle_gamma   90.00
#
_symmetry.space_group_name_H-M   'P 1'
#
loop_
_entity.id
_entity.type
_entity.pdbx_description
1 polymer ?
#
loop_
_entity_poly.entity_id
_entity_poly.type
_entity_poly.pdbx_seq_one_letter_code
_entity_poly.pdbx_strand_id
1 'polypeptide(L)'
;YTPAANPCWIVPECSYGITDQQLQVAVDPPRAQGAQVVVVLSHNGMDVDLKMASRVTGVDLIFGGHTHDGVYQPVVVENAGGKTLVTNAGSNGKFLGVMDFDVKNGKVAGYQYRLLPMFANLLPADQEMQALIDKVRAPYWSKLSEKLAVTEGLLYRRGNFNGTFDRVICDALIHVKGADMAFSPGFRWGTSLLPGDVITMEHVL
;
A
#
# COMPACT_ATOMS: atom_id res chain seq x y z
N TYR A 1 -3.24 17.76 -14.67
CA TYR A 1 -1.89 17.28 -14.32
C TYR A 1 -1.88 15.77 -14.46
N THR A 2 -0.91 15.21 -15.16
CA THR A 2 -0.71 13.76 -15.28
C THR A 2 0.73 13.43 -14.87
N PRO A 3 0.95 12.46 -13.97
CA PRO A 3 2.29 12.06 -13.56
C PRO A 3 2.98 11.27 -14.68
N ALA A 4 4.31 11.15 -14.62
CA ALA A 4 5.08 10.35 -15.58
C ALA A 4 4.62 8.88 -15.65
N ALA A 5 4.10 8.34 -14.55
CA ALA A 5 3.53 6.99 -14.49
C ALA A 5 2.22 6.83 -15.29
N ASN A 6 1.47 7.91 -15.51
CA ASN A 6 0.20 7.93 -16.27
C ASN A 6 0.20 9.11 -17.24
N PRO A 7 1.03 9.08 -18.29
CA PRO A 7 1.25 10.24 -19.16
C PRO A 7 0.01 10.59 -19.98
N CYS A 8 -0.14 11.87 -20.33
CA CYS A 8 -1.34 12.39 -21.00
C CYS A 8 -1.62 11.75 -22.36
N TRP A 9 -0.63 11.20 -23.08
CA TRP A 9 -0.90 10.50 -24.35
C TRP A 9 -1.53 9.11 -24.16
N ILE A 10 -1.48 8.53 -22.94
CA ILE A 10 -2.17 7.27 -22.60
C ILE A 10 -3.54 7.58 -21.99
N VAL A 11 -3.63 8.63 -21.17
CA VAL A 11 -4.85 9.03 -20.44
C VAL A 11 -5.23 10.50 -20.72
N PRO A 12 -5.58 10.85 -21.97
CA PRO A 12 -5.70 12.25 -22.40
C PRO A 12 -6.82 13.03 -21.69
N GLU A 13 -7.84 12.33 -21.21
CA GLU A 13 -8.99 12.94 -20.54
C GLU A 13 -8.86 12.97 -19.01
N CYS A 14 -7.76 12.41 -18.46
CA CYS A 14 -7.60 12.28 -17.02
C CYS A 14 -6.64 13.33 -16.44
N SER A 15 -6.89 13.70 -15.18
CA SER A 15 -5.99 14.49 -14.37
C SER A 15 -5.94 13.91 -12.95
N TYR A 16 -4.74 13.74 -12.41
CA TYR A 16 -4.47 13.12 -11.12
C TYR A 16 -3.74 14.09 -10.17
N GLY A 17 -4.03 15.38 -10.28
CA GLY A 17 -3.47 16.37 -9.37
C GLY A 17 -4.05 16.21 -7.96
N ILE A 18 -3.23 16.48 -6.95
CA ILE A 18 -3.67 16.56 -5.56
C ILE A 18 -4.35 17.92 -5.34
N THR A 19 -5.62 17.90 -4.95
CA THR A 19 -6.49 19.09 -4.92
C THR A 19 -7.30 19.14 -3.62
N ASP A 20 -6.74 19.75 -2.58
CA ASP A 20 -7.38 19.89 -1.26
C ASP A 20 -8.80 20.49 -1.37
N GLN A 21 -9.02 21.42 -2.30
CA GLN A 21 -10.33 22.03 -2.57
C GLN A 21 -11.36 21.02 -3.10
N GLN A 22 -10.96 20.10 -3.99
CA GLN A 22 -11.87 19.10 -4.51
C GLN A 22 -12.23 18.08 -3.43
N LEU A 23 -11.27 17.74 -2.55
CA LEU A 23 -11.59 16.90 -1.41
C LEU A 23 -12.56 17.62 -0.45
N GLN A 24 -12.36 18.91 -0.16
CA GLN A 24 -13.30 19.66 0.70
C GLN A 24 -14.72 19.63 0.11
N VAL A 25 -14.87 19.89 -1.20
CA VAL A 25 -16.16 19.80 -1.91
C VAL A 25 -16.78 18.40 -1.83
N ALA A 26 -15.98 17.34 -1.72
CA ALA A 26 -16.46 15.98 -1.55
C ALA A 26 -16.83 15.64 -0.09
N VAL A 27 -16.21 16.29 0.90
CA VAL A 27 -16.42 16.05 2.33
C VAL A 27 -17.66 16.79 2.86
N ASP A 28 -17.92 18.00 2.36
CA ASP A 28 -19.03 18.83 2.84
C ASP A 28 -20.42 18.19 2.65
N PRO A 29 -20.77 17.58 1.50
CA PRO A 29 -22.11 17.05 1.29
C PRO A 29 -22.48 15.88 2.23
N PRO A 30 -21.65 14.84 2.43
CA PRO A 30 -21.93 13.80 3.42
C PRO A 30 -22.16 14.36 4.83
N ARG A 31 -21.36 15.35 5.26
CA ARG A 31 -21.55 16.02 6.55
C ARG A 31 -22.88 16.76 6.62
N ALA A 32 -23.22 17.54 5.60
CA ALA A 32 -24.49 18.25 5.52
C ALA A 32 -25.70 17.31 5.52
N GLN A 33 -25.53 16.08 5.00
CA GLN A 33 -26.53 15.02 5.00
C GLN A 33 -26.61 14.23 6.32
N GLY A 34 -25.82 14.60 7.33
CA GLY A 34 -25.88 14.03 8.67
C GLY A 34 -24.86 12.91 8.96
N ALA A 35 -23.83 12.74 8.12
CA ALA A 35 -22.75 11.81 8.41
C ALA A 35 -22.02 12.19 9.71
N GLN A 36 -22.09 11.30 10.70
CA GLN A 36 -21.43 11.49 12.00
C GLN A 36 -19.94 11.15 11.95
N VAL A 37 -19.55 10.27 11.02
CA VAL A 37 -18.16 9.92 10.73
C VAL A 37 -17.90 10.03 9.23
N VAL A 38 -16.81 10.67 8.83
CA VAL A 38 -16.34 10.73 7.44
C VAL A 38 -14.93 10.16 7.36
N VAL A 39 -14.80 9.09 6.59
CA VAL A 39 -13.53 8.39 6.33
C VAL A 39 -13.14 8.58 4.88
N VAL A 40 -11.89 8.99 4.66
CA VAL A 40 -11.28 9.07 3.33
C VAL A 40 -10.43 7.82 3.11
N LEU A 41 -10.72 7.09 2.03
CA LEU A 41 -9.84 6.04 1.54
C LEU A 41 -8.88 6.66 0.54
N SER A 42 -7.60 6.73 0.88
CA SER A 42 -6.58 7.45 0.11
C SER A 42 -5.54 6.50 -0.46
N HIS A 43 -4.99 6.91 -1.60
CA HIS A 43 -3.79 6.33 -2.19
C HIS A 43 -2.77 7.43 -2.56
N ASN A 44 -2.81 8.58 -1.89
CA ASN A 44 -1.89 9.70 -2.15
C ASN A 44 -0.49 9.46 -1.55
N GLY A 45 -0.41 8.64 -0.50
CA GLY A 45 0.81 8.42 0.28
C GLY A 45 0.80 9.20 1.59
N MET A 46 1.46 8.63 2.61
CA MET A 46 1.38 9.09 3.99
C MET A 46 1.66 10.59 4.15
N ASP A 47 2.76 11.10 3.59
CA ASP A 47 3.14 12.51 3.76
C ASP A 47 2.11 13.47 3.13
N VAL A 48 1.54 13.08 1.98
CA VAL A 48 0.49 13.86 1.32
C VAL A 48 -0.79 13.83 2.14
N ASP A 49 -1.17 12.65 2.65
CA ASP A 49 -2.37 12.48 3.48
C ASP A 49 -2.26 13.27 4.78
N LEU A 50 -1.09 13.27 5.44
CA LEU A 50 -0.81 14.11 6.60
C LEU A 50 -0.96 15.60 6.25
N LYS A 51 -0.45 16.03 5.10
CA LYS A 51 -0.56 17.43 4.69
C LYS A 51 -1.99 17.83 4.36
N MET A 52 -2.73 16.93 3.72
CA MET A 52 -4.12 17.13 3.35
C MET A 52 -5.02 17.16 4.59
N ALA A 53 -4.80 16.27 5.55
CA ALA A 53 -5.47 16.27 6.85
C ALA A 53 -5.27 17.59 7.63
N SER A 54 -4.15 18.29 7.41
CA SER A 54 -3.90 19.59 8.04
C SER A 54 -4.67 20.75 7.36
N ARG A 55 -5.31 20.51 6.21
CA ARG A 55 -5.93 21.54 5.37
C ARG A 55 -7.42 21.34 5.15
N VAL A 56 -7.85 20.10 4.98
CA VAL A 56 -9.25 19.73 4.77
C VAL A 56 -9.91 19.50 6.13
N THR A 57 -11.08 20.11 6.32
CA THR A 57 -11.85 20.00 7.56
C THR A 57 -12.99 19.00 7.41
N GLY A 58 -13.47 18.44 8.52
CA GLY A 58 -14.62 17.54 8.53
C GLY A 58 -14.30 16.07 8.21
N VAL A 59 -13.03 15.68 8.06
CA VAL A 59 -12.59 14.28 7.93
C VAL A 59 -12.16 13.75 9.30
N ASP A 60 -12.69 12.61 9.75
CA ASP A 60 -12.27 12.00 11.02
C ASP A 60 -11.08 11.07 10.84
N LEU A 61 -10.99 10.38 9.70
CA LEU A 61 -9.94 9.40 9.41
C LEU A 61 -9.59 9.36 7.93
N ILE A 62 -8.29 9.27 7.67
CA ILE A 62 -7.73 8.88 6.39
C ILE A 62 -7.09 7.50 6.55
N PHE A 63 -7.63 6.51 5.85
CA PHE A 63 -6.95 5.24 5.61
C PHE A 63 -6.17 5.37 4.31
N GLY A 64 -4.86 5.57 4.42
CA GLY A 64 -3.98 5.78 3.28
C GLY A 64 -3.36 4.48 2.73
N GLY A 65 -2.59 4.66 1.67
CA GLY A 65 -1.89 3.61 0.95
C GLY A 65 -0.62 4.16 0.29
N HIS A 66 -0.21 3.57 -0.84
CA HIS A 66 0.91 3.99 -1.69
C HIS A 66 2.33 3.87 -1.08
N THR A 67 2.56 4.43 0.10
CA THR A 67 3.89 4.49 0.74
C THR A 67 4.25 3.23 1.52
N HIS A 68 3.28 2.32 1.71
CA HIS A 68 3.44 1.00 2.35
C HIS A 68 3.88 1.08 3.82
N ASP A 69 3.54 2.15 4.52
CA ASP A 69 3.89 2.32 5.95
C ASP A 69 3.02 1.43 6.83
N GLY A 70 3.63 0.69 7.74
CA GLY A 70 2.93 -0.02 8.80
C GLY A 70 2.79 0.91 10.01
N VAL A 71 1.68 1.64 10.09
CA VAL A 71 1.47 2.68 11.10
C VAL A 71 0.81 2.06 12.33
N TYR A 72 1.61 1.73 13.34
CA TYR A 72 1.13 1.02 14.53
C TYR A 72 0.04 1.78 15.30
N GLN A 73 0.13 3.11 15.33
CA GLN A 73 -0.89 4.00 15.89
C GLN A 73 -1.16 5.15 14.92
N PRO A 74 -2.43 5.54 14.68
CA PRO A 74 -2.75 6.61 13.75
C PRO A 74 -2.09 7.92 14.19
N VAL A 75 -1.60 8.67 13.23
CA VAL A 75 -1.10 10.03 13.47
C VAL A 75 -2.30 10.95 13.61
N VAL A 76 -2.35 11.70 14.69
CA VAL A 76 -3.40 12.71 14.93
C VAL A 76 -2.93 14.03 14.33
N VAL A 77 -3.67 14.55 13.36
CA VAL A 77 -3.39 15.84 12.70
C VAL A 77 -4.46 16.85 13.11
N GLU A 78 -4.04 18.00 13.64
CA GLU A 78 -4.94 19.11 13.98
C GLU A 78 -5.12 20.05 12.78
N ASN A 79 -6.35 20.54 12.58
CA ASN A 79 -6.70 21.50 11.54
C ASN A 79 -7.79 22.47 12.04
N ALA A 80 -8.20 23.42 11.20
CA ALA A 80 -9.17 24.46 11.57
C ALA A 80 -10.56 23.93 12.00
N GLY A 81 -10.92 22.69 11.64
CA GLY A 81 -12.19 22.06 11.96
C GLY A 81 -12.13 20.97 13.02
N GLY A 82 -10.95 20.71 13.62
CA GLY A 82 -10.77 19.71 14.65
C GLY A 82 -9.55 18.81 14.41
N LYS A 83 -9.76 17.49 14.51
CA LYS A 83 -8.71 16.48 14.42
C LYS A 83 -9.05 15.46 13.34
N THR A 84 -8.04 15.04 12.60
CA THR A 84 -8.12 13.96 11.62
C THR A 84 -7.07 12.91 11.96
N LEU A 85 -7.47 11.64 12.02
CA LEU A 85 -6.57 10.51 12.18
C LEU A 85 -6.02 10.11 10.80
N VAL A 86 -4.75 9.74 10.71
CA VAL A 86 -4.14 9.25 9.46
C VAL A 86 -3.37 7.96 9.74
N THR A 87 -3.66 6.90 9.00
CA THR A 87 -2.97 5.61 9.18
C THR A 87 -2.87 4.80 7.88
N ASN A 88 -1.89 3.92 7.81
CA ASN A 88 -1.63 2.96 6.72
C ASN A 88 -1.42 1.55 7.30
N ALA A 89 -1.88 0.52 6.58
CA ALA A 89 -1.80 -0.88 6.99
C ALA A 89 -0.66 -1.66 6.31
N GLY A 90 0.47 -1.01 6.04
CA GLY A 90 1.62 -1.64 5.39
C GLY A 90 1.36 -2.06 3.95
N SER A 91 1.85 -3.24 3.57
CA SER A 91 1.69 -3.82 2.23
C SER A 91 1.70 -5.34 2.26
N ASN A 92 1.41 -5.97 1.11
CA ASN A 92 1.47 -7.42 0.90
C ASN A 92 0.58 -8.23 1.87
N GLY A 93 -0.52 -7.63 2.34
CA GLY A 93 -1.43 -8.28 3.30
C GLY A 93 -0.81 -8.59 4.66
N LYS A 94 0.36 -8.03 5.00
CA LYS A 94 1.05 -8.32 6.27
C LYS A 94 0.29 -7.84 7.50
N PHE A 95 -0.54 -6.81 7.35
CA PHE A 95 -1.32 -6.26 8.45
C PHE A 95 -2.76 -5.97 8.02
N LEU A 96 -3.66 -6.06 9.00
CA LEU A 96 -5.04 -5.60 8.91
C LEU A 96 -5.23 -4.43 9.89
N GLY A 97 -5.51 -3.24 9.37
CA GLY A 97 -5.86 -2.07 10.18
C GLY A 97 -7.33 -2.11 10.57
N VAL A 98 -7.62 -2.05 11.87
CA VAL A 98 -8.99 -2.04 12.42
C VAL A 98 -9.20 -0.78 13.24
N MET A 99 -10.23 0.00 12.89
CA MET A 99 -10.62 1.20 13.61
C MET A 99 -12.04 1.05 14.15
N ASP A 100 -12.19 1.14 15.46
CA ASP A 100 -13.48 1.23 16.13
C ASP A 100 -13.72 2.67 16.59
N PHE A 101 -14.85 3.26 16.22
CA PHE A 101 -15.25 4.59 16.67
C PHE A 101 -16.33 4.52 17.75
N ASP A 102 -16.17 5.30 18.82
CA ASP A 102 -17.26 5.63 19.76
C ASP A 102 -17.91 6.93 19.30
N VAL A 103 -19.15 6.86 18.83
CA VAL A 103 -19.89 8.00 18.27
C VAL A 103 -21.01 8.41 19.21
N LYS A 104 -20.97 9.65 19.69
CA LYS A 104 -21.95 10.22 20.63
C LYS A 104 -22.38 11.61 20.18
N ASN A 105 -23.68 11.90 20.26
CA ASN A 105 -24.24 13.21 19.95
C ASN A 105 -23.80 13.76 18.58
N GLY A 106 -23.72 12.89 17.56
CA GLY A 106 -23.36 13.32 16.21
C GLY A 106 -21.86 13.44 15.94
N LYS A 107 -20.97 13.09 16.89
CA LYS A 107 -19.52 13.28 16.77
C LYS A 107 -18.73 12.09 17.31
N VAL A 108 -17.50 11.91 16.83
CA VAL A 108 -16.54 10.95 17.39
C VAL A 108 -16.10 11.41 18.78
N ALA A 109 -16.45 10.63 19.80
CA ALA A 109 -16.06 10.85 21.20
C ALA A 109 -14.75 10.14 21.57
N GLY A 110 -14.42 9.06 20.86
CA GLY A 110 -13.20 8.30 21.04
C GLY A 110 -13.01 7.25 19.94
N TYR A 111 -11.86 6.61 19.94
CA TYR A 111 -11.56 5.52 19.02
C TYR A 111 -10.64 4.46 19.66
N GLN A 112 -10.66 3.26 19.10
CA GLN A 112 -9.64 2.25 19.31
C GLN A 112 -9.07 1.81 17.98
N TYR A 113 -7.74 1.79 17.87
CA TYR A 113 -7.05 1.32 16.67
C TYR A 113 -6.19 0.09 16.98
N ARG A 114 -6.24 -0.89 16.08
CA ARG A 114 -5.39 -2.08 16.12
C ARG A 114 -4.80 -2.32 14.73
N LEU A 115 -3.48 -2.49 14.66
CA LEU A 115 -2.80 -2.99 13.48
C LEU A 115 -2.47 -4.47 13.71
N LEU A 116 -3.28 -5.36 13.15
CA LEU A 116 -3.19 -6.80 13.40
C LEU A 116 -2.21 -7.44 12.42
N PRO A 117 -1.11 -8.08 12.86
CA PRO A 117 -0.24 -8.83 11.97
C PRO A 117 -0.92 -10.10 11.48
N MET A 118 -0.84 -10.34 10.17
CA MET A 118 -1.39 -11.53 9.52
C MET A 118 -0.32 -12.62 9.44
N PHE A 119 -0.40 -13.60 10.33
CA PHE A 119 0.47 -14.77 10.32
C PHE A 119 -0.29 -15.98 9.75
N ALA A 120 -0.06 -16.29 8.47
CA ALA A 120 -0.78 -17.36 7.76
C ALA A 120 -0.61 -18.75 8.39
N ASN A 121 0.48 -18.99 9.12
CA ASN A 121 0.73 -20.24 9.85
C ASN A 121 -0.02 -20.34 11.18
N LEU A 122 -0.66 -19.26 11.65
CA LEU A 122 -1.41 -19.21 12.90
C LEU A 122 -2.93 -19.10 12.68
N LEU A 123 -3.37 -18.95 11.43
CA LEU A 123 -4.77 -18.74 11.07
C LEU A 123 -5.21 -19.79 10.06
N PRO A 124 -6.40 -20.39 10.22
CA PRO A 124 -6.94 -21.27 9.18
C PRO A 124 -7.24 -20.45 7.92
N ALA A 125 -6.90 -20.99 6.75
CA ALA A 125 -7.30 -20.41 5.49
C ALA A 125 -8.83 -20.51 5.32
N ASP A 126 -9.43 -19.46 4.76
CA ASP A 126 -10.82 -19.50 4.34
C ASP A 126 -10.97 -20.47 3.15
N GLN A 127 -11.90 -21.43 3.27
CA GLN A 127 -12.02 -22.54 2.31
C GLN A 127 -12.49 -22.06 0.93
N GLU A 128 -13.41 -21.11 0.88
CA GLU A 128 -13.95 -20.58 -0.37
C GLU A 128 -12.89 -19.75 -1.10
N MET A 129 -12.17 -18.90 -0.37
CA MET A 129 -11.08 -18.10 -0.92
C MET A 129 -9.92 -18.98 -1.39
N GLN A 130 -9.55 -20.02 -0.63
CA GLN A 130 -8.51 -20.96 -1.05
C GLN A 130 -8.91 -21.68 -2.35
N ALA A 131 -10.16 -22.16 -2.44
CA ALA A 131 -10.66 -22.78 -3.66
C ALA A 131 -10.64 -21.82 -4.87
N LEU A 132 -10.94 -20.53 -4.66
CA LEU A 132 -10.85 -19.51 -5.70
C LEU A 132 -9.39 -19.29 -6.14
N ILE A 133 -8.47 -19.15 -5.19
CA ILE A 133 -7.04 -18.97 -5.45
C ILE A 133 -6.50 -20.17 -6.25
N ASP A 134 -6.78 -21.38 -5.82
CA ASP A 134 -6.34 -22.61 -6.48
C ASP A 134 -6.89 -22.69 -7.91
N LYS A 135 -8.18 -22.40 -8.08
CA LYS A 135 -8.83 -22.38 -9.40
C LYS A 135 -8.18 -21.37 -10.35
N VAL A 136 -7.93 -20.14 -9.88
CA VAL A 136 -7.34 -19.07 -10.70
C VAL A 136 -5.88 -19.39 -11.05
N ARG A 137 -5.14 -20.02 -10.12
CA ARG A 137 -3.72 -20.33 -10.30
C ARG A 137 -3.46 -21.62 -11.06
N ALA A 138 -4.40 -22.57 -11.08
CA ALA A 138 -4.23 -23.88 -11.70
C ALA A 138 -3.69 -23.85 -13.14
N PRO A 139 -4.18 -23.00 -14.06
CA PRO A 139 -3.64 -22.93 -15.42
C PRO A 139 -2.18 -22.45 -15.51
N TYR A 140 -1.72 -21.73 -14.48
CA TYR A 140 -0.39 -21.10 -14.45
C TYR A 140 0.57 -21.80 -13.49
N TRP A 141 0.12 -22.82 -12.76
CA TRP A 141 0.87 -23.42 -11.66
C TRP A 141 2.25 -23.92 -12.10
N SER A 142 2.34 -24.58 -13.26
CA SER A 142 3.61 -25.05 -13.81
C SER A 142 4.63 -23.92 -13.98
N LYS A 143 4.17 -22.77 -14.51
CA LYS A 143 5.02 -21.58 -14.67
C LYS A 143 5.35 -20.94 -13.32
N LEU A 144 4.36 -20.69 -12.46
CA LEU A 144 4.56 -20.02 -11.17
C LEU A 144 5.51 -20.80 -10.25
N SER A 145 5.42 -22.13 -10.26
CA SER A 145 6.21 -23.03 -9.42
C SER A 145 7.57 -23.44 -10.01
N GLU A 146 7.90 -22.96 -11.22
CA GLU A 146 9.20 -23.21 -11.85
C GLU A 146 10.33 -22.70 -10.94
N LYS A 147 11.23 -23.61 -10.57
CA LYS A 147 12.37 -23.32 -9.70
C LYS A 147 13.53 -22.78 -10.53
N LEU A 148 14.04 -21.61 -10.16
CA LEU A 148 15.09 -20.91 -10.91
C LEU A 148 16.46 -21.05 -10.24
N ALA A 149 16.51 -20.83 -8.92
CA ALA A 149 17.74 -20.86 -8.14
C ALA A 149 17.43 -21.03 -6.64
N VAL A 150 18.47 -21.17 -5.83
CA VAL A 150 18.40 -21.11 -4.37
C VAL A 150 19.22 -19.90 -3.93
N THR A 151 18.67 -19.05 -3.07
CA THR A 151 19.43 -17.90 -2.56
C THR A 151 20.31 -18.29 -1.39
N GLU A 152 21.58 -17.86 -1.38
CA GLU A 152 22.49 -18.05 -0.24
C GLU A 152 22.32 -16.95 0.82
N GLY A 153 21.77 -15.79 0.44
CA GLY A 153 21.59 -14.63 1.30
C GLY A 153 20.14 -14.15 1.37
N LEU A 154 19.88 -13.17 2.23
CA LEU A 154 18.59 -12.49 2.28
C LEU A 154 18.41 -11.64 1.01
N LEU A 155 17.34 -11.90 0.27
CA LEU A 155 16.90 -11.06 -0.85
C LEU A 155 15.73 -10.18 -0.40
N TYR A 156 15.87 -8.87 -0.55
CA TYR A 156 14.80 -7.90 -0.28
C TYR A 156 14.78 -6.80 -1.34
N ARG A 157 13.59 -6.24 -1.60
CA ARG A 157 13.36 -5.11 -2.53
C ARG A 157 13.36 -3.75 -1.83
N ARG A 158 12.63 -3.63 -0.72
CA ARG A 158 12.38 -2.32 -0.10
C ARG A 158 13.63 -1.80 0.61
N GLY A 159 14.21 -0.72 0.08
CA GLY A 159 15.25 0.09 0.71
C GLY A 159 15.33 1.47 0.07
N ASN A 160 15.87 2.46 0.79
CA ASN A 160 15.94 3.84 0.27
C ASN A 160 17.01 4.02 -0.82
N PHE A 161 18.10 3.24 -0.73
CA PHE A 161 19.23 3.33 -1.66
C PHE A 161 19.53 2.02 -2.38
N ASN A 162 19.26 0.89 -1.75
CA ASN A 162 19.57 -0.43 -2.30
C ASN A 162 18.60 -1.52 -1.82
N GLY A 163 18.56 -2.60 -2.60
CA GLY A 163 17.92 -3.87 -2.27
C GLY A 163 18.78 -5.00 -2.83
N THR A 164 19.00 -6.07 -2.05
CA THR A 164 19.82 -7.21 -2.49
C THR A 164 19.18 -7.94 -3.67
N PHE A 165 17.85 -7.93 -3.76
CA PHE A 165 17.14 -8.48 -4.92
C PHE A 165 17.32 -7.59 -6.15
N ASP A 166 17.25 -6.25 -6.02
CA ASP A 166 17.53 -5.31 -7.11
C ASP A 166 18.97 -5.44 -7.64
N ARG A 167 19.92 -5.76 -6.76
CA ARG A 167 21.30 -6.06 -7.18
C ARG A 167 21.37 -7.27 -8.11
N VAL A 168 20.67 -8.36 -7.79
CA VAL A 168 20.61 -9.54 -8.66
C VAL A 168 20.04 -9.18 -10.04
N ILE A 169 19.00 -8.34 -10.09
CA ILE A 169 18.40 -7.87 -11.35
C ILE A 169 19.40 -7.05 -12.16
N CYS A 170 20.07 -6.07 -11.54
CA CYS A 170 21.06 -5.24 -12.22
C CYS A 170 22.27 -6.05 -12.71
N ASP A 171 22.81 -6.95 -11.89
CA ASP A 171 23.94 -7.80 -12.24
C ASP A 171 23.57 -8.72 -13.44
N ALA A 172 22.36 -9.26 -13.46
CA ALA A 172 21.85 -10.05 -14.59
C ALA A 172 21.71 -9.21 -15.87
N LEU A 173 21.18 -7.98 -15.79
CA LEU A 173 21.07 -7.07 -16.93
C LEU A 173 22.45 -6.74 -17.51
N ILE A 174 23.41 -6.40 -16.65
CA ILE A 174 24.80 -6.12 -17.03
C ILE A 174 25.41 -7.34 -17.72
N HIS A 175 25.31 -8.52 -17.11
CA HIS A 175 25.92 -9.73 -17.62
C HIS A 175 25.31 -10.17 -18.97
N VAL A 176 23.99 -10.18 -19.08
CA VAL A 176 23.28 -10.68 -20.29
C VAL A 176 23.36 -9.69 -21.45
N LYS A 177 23.36 -8.39 -21.16
CA LYS A 177 23.40 -7.34 -22.20
C LYS A 177 24.81 -6.82 -22.50
N GLY A 178 25.81 -7.21 -21.73
CA GLY A 178 27.16 -6.64 -21.80
C GLY A 178 27.16 -5.13 -21.53
N ALA A 179 26.27 -4.65 -20.66
CA ALA A 179 26.14 -3.23 -20.35
C ALA A 179 27.14 -2.81 -19.25
N ASP A 180 27.67 -1.60 -19.32
CA ASP A 180 28.57 -1.08 -18.29
C ASP A 180 27.83 -0.73 -16.98
N MET A 181 26.54 -0.42 -17.07
CA MET A 181 25.69 -0.02 -15.95
C MET A 181 24.24 -0.48 -16.17
N ALA A 182 23.52 -0.73 -15.08
CA ALA A 182 22.08 -1.01 -15.07
C ALA A 182 21.38 -0.23 -13.95
N PHE A 183 20.12 0.14 -14.19
CA PHE A 183 19.27 0.85 -13.25
C PHE A 183 18.03 0.01 -12.94
N SER A 184 17.75 -0.23 -11.66
CA SER A 184 16.51 -0.84 -11.20
C SER A 184 15.60 0.24 -10.60
N PRO A 185 14.30 0.28 -10.95
CA PRO A 185 13.36 1.17 -10.29
C PRO A 185 13.18 0.77 -8.82
N GLY A 186 13.30 1.75 -7.91
CA GLY A 186 13.12 1.59 -6.47
C GLY A 186 11.66 1.40 -6.06
N PHE A 187 11.02 0.34 -6.55
CA PHE A 187 9.63 0.03 -6.22
C PHE A 187 9.48 -0.38 -4.75
N ARG A 188 8.33 -0.02 -4.16
CA ARG A 188 7.99 -0.38 -2.77
C ARG A 188 7.33 -1.76 -2.63
N TRP A 189 6.89 -2.34 -3.76
CA TRP A 189 6.27 -3.66 -3.82
C TRP A 189 7.33 -4.73 -4.13
N GLY A 190 7.00 -5.97 -3.81
CA GLY A 190 7.88 -7.13 -3.95
C GLY A 190 7.92 -7.99 -2.70
N THR A 191 8.62 -9.12 -2.82
CA THR A 191 8.77 -10.12 -1.76
C THR A 191 10.13 -10.01 -1.04
N SER A 192 10.36 -10.89 -0.08
CA SER A 192 11.67 -11.14 0.50
C SER A 192 11.89 -12.64 0.64
N LEU A 193 13.11 -13.09 0.34
CA LEU A 193 13.50 -14.51 0.39
C LEU A 193 14.63 -14.68 1.38
N LEU A 194 14.50 -15.64 2.29
CA LEU A 194 15.49 -15.99 3.28
C LEU A 194 16.62 -16.82 2.67
N PRO A 195 17.83 -16.83 3.27
CA PRO A 195 18.86 -17.80 2.92
C PRO A 195 18.33 -19.23 2.87
N GLY A 196 18.58 -19.93 1.78
CA GLY A 196 18.10 -21.29 1.52
C GLY A 196 16.75 -21.38 0.80
N ASP A 197 16.02 -20.27 0.65
CA ASP A 197 14.75 -20.28 -0.09
C ASP A 197 14.98 -20.52 -1.59
N VAL A 198 14.04 -21.27 -2.19
CA VAL A 198 14.00 -21.47 -3.64
C VAL A 198 13.37 -20.24 -4.29
N ILE A 199 14.10 -19.61 -5.20
CA ILE A 199 13.57 -18.59 -6.09
C ILE A 199 12.73 -19.28 -7.16
N THR A 200 11.44 -18.95 -7.23
CA THR A 200 10.54 -19.44 -8.27
C THR A 200 10.21 -18.32 -9.25
N MET A 201 9.66 -18.67 -10.41
CA MET A 201 9.16 -17.65 -11.36
C MET A 201 8.10 -16.73 -10.74
N GLU A 202 7.28 -17.20 -9.80
CA GLU A 202 6.37 -16.33 -9.05
C GLU A 202 7.09 -15.20 -8.30
N HIS A 203 8.28 -15.44 -7.76
CA HIS A 203 9.03 -14.39 -7.06
C HIS A 203 9.60 -13.31 -7.99
N VAL A 204 9.69 -13.59 -9.29
CA VAL A 204 10.31 -12.71 -10.30
C VAL A 204 9.28 -11.98 -11.16
N LEU A 205 8.03 -12.47 -11.19
CA LEU A 205 6.89 -11.86 -11.88
C LEU A 205 6.26 -10.74 -11.03
#